data_AF-A0A150P9E7-F1
#
_entry.id   AF-A0A150P9E7-F1
#
_cell.length_a   1.000
_cell.length_b   1.000
_cell.length_c   1.000
_cell.angle_alpha   90.00
_cell.angle_beta   90.00
_cell.angle_gamma   90.00
#
_symmetry.space_group_name_H-M   'P 1'
#
loop_
_entity.id
_entity.type
_entity.pdbx_description
1 polymer ?
#
loop_
_entity_poly.entity_id
_entity_poly.type
_entity_poly.pdbx_seq_one_letter_code
_entity_poly.pdbx_strand_id
1 'polypeptide(L)'
;MSVEGTVTLTNCSLKAGSGGNGGAGGDLQPGGAGGVGGLGGMGVGGSKNACAGGQGGQGGNGGPGGGGLGGPSLAIAFRGEPVKQEGKTTLMPGAPGAGGLGGSNNVANNAGADGATAAEQELR
;
A
#
# COMPACT_ATOMS: atom_id res chain seq x y z
N MET A 1 2.37 -13.32 21.92
CA MET A 1 2.34 -14.69 21.39
C MET A 1 2.61 -14.58 19.89
N SER A 2 3.82 -14.94 19.45
CA SER A 2 4.16 -15.02 18.03
C SER A 2 3.70 -16.38 17.53
N VAL A 3 2.86 -16.42 16.50
CA VAL A 3 2.52 -17.67 15.83
C VAL A 3 3.55 -17.80 14.71
N GLU A 4 4.68 -18.45 14.98
CA GLU A 4 5.61 -18.91 13.94
C GLU A 4 4.97 -20.10 13.21
N GLY A 5 3.83 -19.83 12.58
CA GLY A 5 3.04 -20.81 11.85
C GLY A 5 3.58 -20.96 10.45
N THR A 6 3.98 -22.16 10.09
CA THR A 6 4.21 -22.55 8.70
C THR A 6 2.87 -22.76 8.00
N VAL A 7 2.68 -22.12 6.86
CA VAL A 7 1.45 -22.21 6.05
C VAL A 7 1.77 -22.90 4.74
N THR A 8 0.95 -23.87 4.34
CA THR A 8 0.98 -24.51 3.03
C THR A 8 -0.33 -24.24 2.30
N LEU A 9 -0.23 -23.80 1.05
CA LEU A 9 -1.34 -23.55 0.14
C LEU A 9 -1.40 -24.65 -0.92
N THR A 10 -2.46 -25.45 -0.92
CA THR A 10 -2.65 -26.54 -1.87
C THR A 10 -3.79 -26.23 -2.83
N ASN A 11 -3.47 -26.06 -4.12
CA ASN A 11 -4.44 -25.73 -5.18
C ASN A 11 -5.29 -24.47 -4.89
N CYS A 12 -4.67 -23.42 -4.34
CA CYS A 12 -5.37 -22.20 -3.96
C CYS A 12 -5.32 -21.12 -5.06
N SER A 13 -6.29 -20.21 -5.05
CA SER A 13 -6.19 -18.94 -5.76
C SER A 13 -6.29 -17.80 -4.75
N LEU A 14 -5.19 -17.05 -4.60
CA LEU A 14 -5.16 -15.86 -3.74
C LEU A 14 -5.14 -14.62 -4.62
N LYS A 15 -6.13 -13.76 -4.42
CA LYS A 15 -6.25 -12.50 -5.14
C LYS A 15 -6.24 -11.34 -4.15
N ALA A 16 -5.21 -10.50 -4.19
CA ALA A 16 -5.19 -9.28 -3.39
C ALA A 16 -6.05 -8.20 -4.07
N GLY A 17 -6.69 -7.35 -3.26
CA GLY A 17 -7.24 -6.09 -3.74
C GLY A 17 -6.12 -5.10 -4.07
N SER A 18 -6.41 -4.09 -4.90
CA SER A 18 -5.44 -3.04 -5.20
C SER A 18 -5.10 -2.19 -3.96
N GLY A 19 -3.89 -1.64 -3.94
CA GLY A 19 -3.47 -0.69 -2.91
C GLY A 19 -4.24 0.62 -3.01
N GLY A 20 -4.45 1.29 -1.87
CA GLY A 20 -5.08 2.61 -1.84
C GLY A 20 -4.13 3.71 -2.31
N ASN A 21 -4.60 4.71 -3.05
CA ASN A 21 -3.75 5.82 -3.48
C ASN A 21 -3.29 6.69 -2.30
N GLY A 22 -2.12 7.29 -2.40
CA GLY A 22 -1.64 8.27 -1.44
C GLY A 22 -2.46 9.56 -1.48
N GLY A 23 -2.63 10.20 -0.33
CA GLY A 23 -3.33 11.49 -0.23
C GLY A 23 -2.52 12.64 -0.83
N ALA A 24 -3.18 13.66 -1.38
CA ALA A 24 -2.48 14.84 -1.88
C ALA A 24 -1.84 15.65 -0.74
N GLY A 25 -0.67 16.24 -1.00
CA GLY A 25 -0.02 17.19 -0.10
C GLY A 25 -0.76 18.52 -0.03
N GLY A 26 -0.66 19.22 1.11
CA GLY A 26 -1.35 20.51 1.31
C GLY A 26 -0.68 21.70 0.61
N ASP A 27 -1.47 22.71 0.26
CA ASP A 27 -1.01 23.99 -0.31
C ASP A 27 -0.44 24.95 0.77
N LEU A 28 0.39 25.91 0.36
CA LEU A 28 1.26 26.79 1.16
C LEU A 28 0.66 27.51 2.41
N GLN A 29 1.55 27.74 3.41
CA GLN A 29 1.50 28.50 4.70
C GLN A 29 0.49 28.06 5.78
N PRO A 30 0.83 28.27 7.08
CA PRO A 30 1.57 27.32 7.93
C PRO A 30 1.24 25.86 7.61
N GLY A 31 2.25 25.00 7.65
CA GLY A 31 2.23 23.61 7.19
C GLY A 31 0.86 22.96 7.11
N GLY A 32 0.30 22.90 5.89
CA GLY A 32 -1.02 22.31 5.65
C GLY A 32 -1.09 20.90 6.25
N ALA A 33 -2.24 20.58 6.86
CA ALA A 33 -2.48 19.24 7.36
C ALA A 33 -2.29 18.23 6.23
N GLY A 34 -1.53 17.16 6.50
CA GLY A 34 -1.27 16.14 5.50
C GLY A 34 -2.55 15.47 5.04
N GLY A 35 -2.67 15.24 3.73
CA GLY A 35 -3.86 14.67 3.11
C GLY A 35 -4.26 13.33 3.73
N VAL A 36 -5.57 13.10 3.85
CA VAL A 36 -6.08 11.81 4.32
C VAL A 36 -5.58 10.72 3.36
N GLY A 37 -5.01 9.65 3.92
CA GLY A 37 -4.57 8.52 3.14
C GLY A 37 -5.73 7.89 2.38
N GLY A 38 -5.49 7.42 1.15
CA GLY A 38 -6.56 6.85 0.34
C GLY A 38 -7.17 5.61 0.97
N LEU A 39 -8.45 5.39 0.71
CA LEU A 39 -9.13 4.19 1.16
C LEU A 39 -8.42 2.95 0.60
N GLY A 40 -8.22 1.95 1.46
CA GLY A 40 -7.69 0.67 1.03
C GLY A 40 -8.64 0.01 0.03
N GLY A 41 -8.08 -0.65 -0.98
CA GLY A 41 -8.89 -1.34 -1.99
C GLY A 41 -9.83 -2.37 -1.38
N MET A 42 -11.01 -2.50 -1.99
CA MET A 42 -12.03 -3.46 -1.58
C MET A 42 -11.53 -4.89 -1.86
N GLY A 43 -11.66 -5.77 -0.86
CA GLY A 43 -11.36 -7.17 -1.01
C GLY A 43 -12.25 -7.84 -2.06
N VAL A 44 -11.67 -8.75 -2.84
CA VAL A 44 -12.36 -9.52 -3.88
C VAL A 44 -12.19 -11.02 -3.63
N GLY A 45 -13.25 -11.80 -3.80
CA GLY A 45 -13.17 -13.27 -3.72
C GLY A 45 -12.84 -13.83 -2.34
N GLY A 46 -13.24 -13.16 -1.25
CA GLY A 46 -12.97 -13.58 0.13
C GLY A 46 -11.71 -12.98 0.77
N SER A 47 -10.92 -12.24 -0.01
CA SER A 47 -9.78 -11.48 0.51
C SER A 47 -10.22 -10.34 1.42
N LYS A 48 -9.39 -10.02 2.42
CA LYS A 48 -9.59 -8.84 3.26
C LYS A 48 -9.39 -7.56 2.44
N ASN A 49 -10.00 -6.47 2.87
CA ASN A 49 -9.73 -5.15 2.29
C ASN A 49 -8.23 -4.84 2.43
N ALA A 50 -7.66 -4.20 1.42
CA ALA A 50 -6.29 -3.73 1.48
C ALA A 50 -6.16 -2.63 2.56
N CYS A 51 -4.94 -2.38 3.02
CA CYS A 51 -4.67 -1.30 3.96
C CYS A 51 -4.95 0.06 3.30
N ALA A 52 -5.40 1.02 4.09
CA ALA A 52 -5.45 2.41 3.66
C ALA A 52 -4.04 2.89 3.29
N GLY A 53 -3.96 3.80 2.31
CA GLY A 53 -2.75 4.55 2.03
C GLY A 53 -2.34 5.34 3.29
N GLY A 54 -1.04 5.63 3.40
CA GLY A 54 -0.54 6.45 4.51
C GLY A 54 -1.14 7.85 4.46
N GLN A 55 -1.36 8.46 5.63
CA GLN A 55 -1.63 9.89 5.68
C GLN A 55 -0.44 10.64 5.07
N GLY A 56 -0.72 11.68 4.28
CA GLY A 56 0.30 12.60 3.82
C GLY A 56 1.02 13.25 5.01
N GLY A 57 2.29 13.62 4.83
CA GLY A 57 3.02 14.38 5.84
C GLY A 57 2.43 15.78 6.02
N GLN A 58 2.54 16.34 7.23
CA GLN A 58 2.28 17.77 7.41
C GLN A 58 3.26 18.57 6.55
N GLY A 59 2.76 19.56 5.81
CA GLY A 59 3.63 20.47 5.06
C GLY A 59 4.59 21.22 6.00
N GLY A 60 5.78 21.58 5.53
CA GLY A 60 6.64 22.49 6.30
C GLY A 60 5.98 23.88 6.44
N ASN A 61 6.45 24.70 7.39
CA ASN A 61 6.18 26.13 7.30
C ASN A 61 6.94 26.68 6.09
N GLY A 62 6.21 26.91 5.01
CA GLY A 62 6.77 27.20 3.69
C GLY A 62 6.81 25.96 2.77
N GLY A 63 6.74 26.19 1.46
CA GLY A 63 6.70 25.14 0.43
C GLY A 63 5.42 24.28 0.41
N PRO A 64 4.99 23.76 -0.75
CA PRO A 64 3.89 22.81 -0.81
C PRO A 64 4.24 21.49 -0.08
N GLY A 65 3.27 20.92 0.65
CA GLY A 65 3.44 19.65 1.38
C GLY A 65 3.64 18.46 0.44
N GLY A 66 4.29 17.39 0.91
CA GLY A 66 4.50 16.17 0.10
C GLY A 66 3.24 15.31 0.01
N GLY A 67 3.11 14.57 -1.09
CA GLY A 67 2.04 13.57 -1.26
C GLY A 67 2.27 12.32 -0.40
N GLY A 68 1.18 11.70 0.04
CA GLY A 68 1.21 10.44 0.77
C GLY A 68 1.67 9.27 -0.12
N LEU A 69 2.22 8.23 0.49
CA LEU A 69 2.63 7.03 -0.23
C LEU A 69 1.41 6.22 -0.69
N GLY A 70 1.53 5.61 -1.86
CA GLY A 70 0.60 4.60 -2.33
C GLY A 70 0.65 3.34 -1.45
N GLY A 71 -0.51 2.75 -1.20
CA GLY A 71 -0.65 1.52 -0.43
C GLY A 71 -0.14 0.30 -1.21
N PRO A 72 0.40 -0.72 -0.51
CA PRO A 72 0.88 -1.93 -1.15
C PRO A 72 -0.28 -2.87 -1.52
N SER A 73 -0.01 -3.77 -2.46
CA SER A 73 -0.91 -4.85 -2.87
C SER A 73 -0.13 -6.16 -2.92
N LEU A 74 -0.35 -7.04 -1.93
CA LEU A 74 0.44 -8.25 -1.72
C LEU A 74 -0.49 -9.45 -1.64
N ALA A 75 -0.23 -10.51 -2.44
CA ALA A 75 -1.03 -11.73 -2.35
C ALA A 75 -0.68 -12.55 -1.09
N ILE A 76 0.59 -12.55 -0.69
CA ILE A 76 1.08 -13.13 0.57
C ILE A 76 2.06 -12.14 1.20
N ALA A 77 1.88 -11.87 2.49
CA ALA A 77 2.87 -11.19 3.32
C ALA A 77 3.19 -12.09 4.52
N PHE A 78 4.45 -12.38 4.76
CA PHE A 78 4.89 -13.32 5.80
C PHE A 78 6.08 -12.77 6.59
N ARG A 79 6.34 -13.34 7.78
CA ARG A 79 7.58 -13.12 8.55
C ARG A 79 8.22 -14.47 8.84
N GLY A 80 9.53 -14.58 8.67
CA GLY A 80 10.23 -15.83 8.88
C GLY A 80 10.05 -16.77 7.69
N GLU A 81 9.47 -17.95 7.93
CA GLU A 81 9.40 -19.00 6.92
C GLU A 81 8.44 -18.63 5.77
N PRO A 82 8.85 -18.76 4.49
CA PRO A 82 7.98 -18.55 3.35
C PRO A 82 6.77 -19.50 3.32
N VAL A 83 5.67 -19.05 2.73
CA VAL A 83 4.47 -19.87 2.56
C VAL A 83 4.71 -20.90 1.47
N LYS A 84 4.57 -22.19 1.80
CA LYS A 84 4.74 -23.28 0.84
C LYS A 84 3.55 -23.33 -0.12
N GLN A 85 3.82 -23.55 -1.40
CA GLN A 85 2.79 -23.68 -2.43
C GLN A 85 2.89 -25.06 -3.08
N GLU A 86 1.79 -25.81 -3.04
CA GLU A 86 1.68 -27.14 -3.59
C GLU A 86 0.54 -27.22 -4.62
N GLY A 87 0.76 -27.95 -5.70
CA GLY A 87 -0.21 -28.06 -6.79
C GLY A 87 -0.37 -26.75 -7.58
N LYS A 88 -1.55 -26.55 -8.17
CA LYS A 88 -1.82 -25.39 -9.03
C LYS A 88 -2.27 -24.19 -8.18
N THR A 89 -1.33 -23.61 -7.44
CA THR A 89 -1.57 -22.39 -6.67
C THR A 89 -1.28 -21.16 -7.52
N THR A 90 -2.17 -20.16 -7.46
CA THR A 90 -2.05 -18.89 -8.21
C THR A 90 -2.09 -17.72 -7.25
N LEU A 91 -1.10 -16.84 -7.35
CA LEU A 91 -0.99 -15.62 -6.56
C LEU A 91 -1.18 -14.42 -7.49
N MET A 92 -2.23 -13.65 -7.22
CA MET A 92 -2.66 -12.53 -8.05
C MET A 92 -2.72 -11.27 -7.20
N PRO A 93 -1.59 -10.59 -6.96
CA PRO A 93 -1.63 -9.27 -6.36
C PRO A 93 -2.38 -8.29 -7.29
N GLY A 94 -3.13 -7.38 -6.69
CA GLY A 94 -3.72 -6.23 -7.39
C GLY A 94 -2.68 -5.16 -7.75
N ALA A 95 -3.14 -4.10 -8.40
CA ALA A 95 -2.29 -2.95 -8.70
C ALA A 95 -1.84 -2.25 -7.41
N PRO A 96 -0.60 -1.73 -7.34
CA PRO A 96 -0.22 -0.87 -6.24
C PRO A 96 -1.03 0.44 -6.27
N GLY A 97 -1.21 1.06 -5.10
CA GLY A 97 -1.77 2.41 -5.04
C GLY A 97 -0.80 3.40 -5.65
N ALA A 98 -1.29 4.39 -6.39
CA ALA A 98 -0.44 5.49 -6.86
C ALA A 98 -0.04 6.37 -5.68
N GLY A 99 1.16 6.95 -5.73
CA GLY A 99 1.57 7.99 -4.80
C GLY A 99 0.69 9.24 -4.95
N GLY A 100 0.45 9.92 -3.84
CA GLY A 100 -0.29 11.18 -3.84
C GLY A 100 0.52 12.29 -4.51
N LEU A 101 -0.16 13.24 -5.14
CA LEU A 101 0.51 14.45 -5.62
C LEU A 101 1.05 15.26 -4.45
N GLY A 102 2.15 15.98 -4.64
CA GLY A 102 2.50 17.04 -3.71
C GLY A 102 1.56 18.23 -3.82
N GLY A 103 1.58 19.09 -2.81
CA GLY A 103 0.83 20.33 -2.79
C GLY A 103 1.10 21.19 -4.01
N SER A 104 0.10 21.99 -4.36
CA SER A 104 0.05 22.85 -5.54
C SER A 104 0.14 22.05 -6.84
N ASN A 105 -0.39 20.82 -6.82
CA ASN A 105 -0.33 19.84 -7.91
C ASN A 105 1.11 19.52 -8.35
N ASN A 106 2.06 19.57 -7.43
CA ASN A 106 3.45 19.28 -7.74
C ASN A 106 3.66 17.76 -7.83
N VAL A 107 3.75 17.27 -9.06
CA VAL A 107 3.99 15.86 -9.39
C VAL A 107 5.48 15.50 -9.43
N ALA A 108 6.38 16.49 -9.52
CA ALA A 108 7.76 16.28 -9.93
C ALA A 108 8.74 16.21 -8.75
N ASN A 109 8.50 16.98 -7.68
CA ASN A 109 9.51 17.20 -6.64
C ASN A 109 9.13 16.67 -5.25
N ASN A 110 7.84 16.40 -5.00
CA ASN A 110 7.36 16.01 -3.68
C ASN A 110 6.11 15.11 -3.74
N ALA A 111 5.84 14.45 -4.86
CA ALA A 111 4.83 13.39 -4.91
C ALA A 111 5.26 12.22 -4.01
N GLY A 112 4.28 11.54 -3.42
CA GLY A 112 4.54 10.25 -2.78
C GLY A 112 4.97 9.22 -3.82
N ALA A 113 5.74 8.23 -3.40
CA ALA A 113 6.03 7.08 -4.24
C ALA A 113 4.79 6.19 -4.37
N ASP A 114 4.68 5.50 -5.51
CA ASP A 114 3.71 4.42 -5.69
C ASP A 114 3.95 3.30 -4.68
N GLY A 115 2.88 2.60 -4.34
CA GLY A 115 2.94 1.41 -3.51
C GLY A 115 3.68 0.27 -4.20
N ALA A 116 4.04 -0.74 -3.43
CA ALA A 116 4.64 -1.96 -3.98
C ALA A 116 3.55 -2.98 -4.34
N THR A 117 3.78 -3.74 -5.41
CA THR A 117 3.01 -4.94 -5.73
C THR A 117 3.93 -6.15 -5.76
N ALA A 118 3.50 -7.23 -5.10
CA ALA A 118 4.25 -8.48 -5.09
C ALA A 118 3.34 -9.67 -4.84
N ALA A 119 3.64 -10.81 -5.46
CA ALA A 119 2.97 -12.06 -5.13
C ALA A 119 3.29 -12.46 -3.68
N GLU A 120 4.53 -12.26 -3.26
CA GLU A 120 5.03 -12.61 -1.93
C GLU A 120 5.95 -11.52 -1.40
N GLN A 121 5.80 -11.16 -0.12
CA GLN A 121 6.63 -10.18 0.56
C GLN A 121 6.99 -10.63 1.97
N GLU A 122 8.29 -10.73 2.24
CA GLU A 122 8.81 -10.86 3.60
C GLU A 122 8.72 -9.49 4.31
N LEU A 123 8.09 -9.45 5.48
CA LEU A 123 8.02 -8.28 6.34
C LEU A 123 9.16 -8.36 7.36
N ARG A 124 10.11 -7.41 7.31
CA ARG A 124 11.21 -7.29 8.26
C ARG A 124 10.86 -6.38 9.42
#